data_AF-A0A6I1DVP3-F1
#
_entry.id   AF-A0A6I1DVP3-F1
#
_cell.length_a   1.000
_cell.length_b   1.000
_cell.length_c   1.000
_cell.angle_alpha   90.00
_cell.angle_beta   90.00
_cell.angle_gamma   90.00
#
_symmetry.space_group_name_H-M   'P 1'
#
loop_
_entity.id
_entity.type
_entity.pdbx_description
1 polymer ?
#
loop_
_entity_poly.entity_id
_entity_poly.type
_entity_poly.pdbx_seq_one_letter_code
_entity_poly.pdbx_strand_id
1 'polypeptide(L)'
;LGMDFAGTIESVGAGVTSFTSGDEVYGCAGGLADLQGALAEYIPADARLVAHKPKRLSMREAAALPLVGITAYEGLQRAGASAGQTLLVHGGTGGVGHVA
;
A
#
# COMPACT_ATOMS: atom_id res chain seq x y z
N LEU A 1 -14.31 -6.38 1.51
CA LEU A 1 -13.21 -6.57 2.48
C LEU A 1 -11.87 -6.42 1.77
N GLY A 2 -10.79 -6.15 2.52
CA GLY A 2 -9.42 -6.00 1.98
C GLY A 2 -9.06 -4.54 1.71
N MET A 3 -7.88 -4.13 2.17
CA MET A 3 -7.36 -2.78 1.99
C MET A 3 -6.29 -2.70 0.91
N ASP A 4 -5.42 -3.72 0.86
CA ASP A 4 -4.30 -3.79 -0.06
C ASP A 4 -4.67 -4.43 -1.40
N PHE A 5 -4.04 -3.93 -2.46
CA PHE A 5 -4.11 -4.52 -3.79
C PHE A 5 -2.79 -4.34 -4.56
N ALA A 6 -2.61 -5.20 -5.56
CA ALA A 6 -1.74 -4.93 -6.70
C ALA A 6 -2.45 -5.45 -7.96
N GLY A 7 -2.37 -4.70 -9.05
CA GLY A 7 -3.08 -5.02 -10.27
C GLY A 7 -2.69 -4.10 -11.42
N THR A 8 -3.49 -4.14 -12.48
CA THR A 8 -3.28 -3.32 -13.67
C THR A 8 -4.41 -2.32 -13.80
N ILE A 9 -4.08 -1.08 -14.17
CA ILE A 9 -5.08 -0.05 -14.39
C ILE A 9 -5.90 -0.40 -15.63
N GLU A 10 -7.20 -0.63 -15.43
CA GLU A 10 -8.17 -0.82 -16.52
C GLU A 10 -8.51 0.52 -17.19
N SER A 11 -8.87 1.53 -16.38
CA SER A 11 -9.23 2.86 -16.85
C SER A 11 -8.84 3.94 -15.84
N VAL A 12 -8.72 5.19 -16.31
CA VAL A 12 -8.39 6.35 -15.48
C VAL A 12 -9.51 7.38 -15.52
N GLY A 13 -9.77 8.04 -14.39
CA GLY A 13 -10.75 9.12 -14.30
C GLY A 13 -10.29 10.41 -14.96
N ALA A 14 -11.24 11.31 -15.23
CA ALA A 14 -10.93 12.63 -15.79
C ALA A 14 -9.95 13.41 -14.88
N GLY A 15 -8.91 14.00 -15.48
CA GLY A 15 -7.91 14.79 -14.76
C GLY A 15 -6.78 13.98 -14.10
N VAL A 16 -6.82 12.65 -14.14
CA VAL A 16 -5.69 11.81 -13.71
C VAL A 16 -4.66 11.77 -14.83
N THR A 17 -3.48 12.34 -14.58
CA THR A 17 -2.36 12.38 -15.55
C THR A 17 -1.15 11.55 -15.13
N SER A 18 -1.09 11.11 -13.88
CA SER A 18 0.04 10.37 -13.32
C SER A 18 0.05 8.89 -13.72
N PHE A 19 -1.01 8.40 -14.36
CA PHE A 19 -1.23 7.00 -14.65
C PHE A 19 -1.95 6.82 -15.99
N THR A 20 -1.79 5.65 -16.58
CA THR A 20 -2.44 5.24 -17.83
C THR A 20 -2.95 3.80 -17.74
N SER A 21 -3.90 3.44 -18.61
CA SER A 21 -4.36 2.05 -18.73
C SER A 21 -3.19 1.13 -19.09
N GLY A 22 -3.11 -0.03 -18.45
CA GLY A 22 -2.00 -0.98 -18.59
C GLY A 22 -0.87 -0.81 -17.56
N ASP A 23 -0.84 0.28 -16.78
CA ASP A 23 0.15 0.42 -15.72
C ASP A 23 -0.05 -0.61 -14.60
N GLU A 24 1.03 -1.29 -14.21
CA GLU A 24 1.07 -2.13 -13.02
C GLU A 24 1.21 -1.26 -11.77
N VAL A 25 0.28 -1.39 -10.84
CA VAL A 25 0.18 -0.56 -9.64
C VAL A 25 -0.11 -1.37 -8.39
N TYR A 26 0.11 -0.77 -7.23
CA TYR A 26 -0.21 -1.30 -5.92
C TYR A 26 -0.62 -0.17 -4.97
N GLY A 27 -1.36 -0.50 -3.92
CA GLY A 27 -1.81 0.50 -2.95
C GLY A 27 -2.72 -0.05 -1.84
N CYS A 28 -3.03 0.83 -0.88
CA CYS A 28 -4.00 0.60 0.20
C CYS A 28 -5.17 1.58 0.00
N ALA A 29 -6.24 1.14 -0.66
CA ALA A 29 -7.34 2.04 -1.08
C ALA A 29 -8.76 1.48 -0.90
N GLY A 30 -8.92 0.29 -0.31
CA GLY A 30 -10.22 -0.34 -0.11
C GLY A 30 -10.56 -0.63 1.34
N GLY A 31 -11.80 -1.05 1.60
CA GLY A 31 -12.17 -1.85 2.78
C GLY A 31 -12.08 -1.16 4.14
N LEU A 32 -11.94 0.16 4.17
CA LEU A 32 -11.98 0.99 5.37
C LEU A 32 -13.30 1.79 5.41
N ALA A 33 -13.98 1.76 6.55
CA ALA A 33 -15.31 2.35 6.72
C ALA A 33 -16.29 1.86 5.63
N ASP A 34 -16.90 2.78 4.89
CA ASP A 34 -17.90 2.47 3.85
C ASP A 34 -17.27 2.22 2.46
N LEU A 35 -15.94 2.18 2.36
CA LEU A 35 -15.25 1.93 1.09
C LEU A 35 -15.35 0.46 0.67
N GLN A 36 -15.61 0.23 -0.61
CA GLN A 36 -15.52 -1.10 -1.21
C GLN A 36 -14.12 -1.68 -0.98
N GLY A 37 -14.04 -2.99 -0.72
CA GLY A 37 -12.78 -3.66 -0.45
C GLY A 37 -12.05 -4.18 -1.69
N ALA A 38 -10.75 -4.41 -1.54
CA ALA A 38 -9.83 -4.91 -2.56
C ALA A 38 -9.92 -6.40 -2.88
N LEU A 39 -10.64 -7.20 -2.09
CA LEU A 39 -10.88 -8.62 -2.39
C LEU A 39 -12.00 -8.77 -3.45
N ALA A 40 -11.73 -8.25 -4.64
CA ALA A 40 -12.60 -8.25 -5.80
C ALA A 40 -11.73 -8.19 -7.08
N GLU A 41 -12.33 -8.45 -8.24
CA GLU A 41 -11.62 -8.36 -9.54
C GLU A 41 -11.33 -6.91 -9.94
N TYR A 42 -12.16 -5.97 -9.49
CA TYR A 42 -12.02 -4.54 -9.74
C TYR A 42 -12.30 -3.73 -8.48
N ILE A 43 -11.57 -2.63 -8.33
CA ILE A 43 -11.87 -1.59 -7.34
C ILE A 43 -11.71 -0.20 -7.93
N PRO A 44 -12.55 0.78 -7.54
CA PRO A 44 -12.19 2.18 -7.69
C PRO A 44 -11.12 2.53 -6.64
N ALA A 45 -10.08 3.24 -7.05
CA ALA A 45 -9.05 3.76 -6.16
C ALA A 45 -8.75 5.23 -6.48
N ASP A 46 -8.62 6.05 -5.45
CA ASP A 46 -8.13 7.42 -5.60
C ASP A 46 -6.67 7.38 -6.05
N ALA A 47 -6.33 8.08 -7.15
CA ALA A 47 -4.98 8.09 -7.72
C ALA A 47 -3.89 8.53 -6.71
N ARG A 48 -4.26 9.24 -5.64
CA ARG A 48 -3.35 9.65 -4.55
C ARG A 48 -2.98 8.50 -3.60
N LEU A 49 -3.72 7.41 -3.62
CA LEU A 49 -3.53 6.21 -2.78
C LEU A 49 -2.85 5.06 -3.54
N VAL A 50 -2.39 5.32 -4.76
CA VAL A 50 -1.83 4.34 -5.67
C VAL A 50 -0.40 4.72 -6.04
N ALA A 51 0.47 3.73 -6.19
CA ALA A 51 1.81 3.90 -6.72
C ALA A 51 2.12 2.82 -7.77
N HIS A 52 3.11 3.08 -8.63
CA HIS A 52 3.60 2.06 -9.57
C HIS A 52 4.18 0.87 -8.81
N LYS A 53 3.87 -0.34 -9.28
CA LYS A 53 4.39 -1.56 -8.68
C LYS A 53 5.93 -1.59 -8.82
N PRO A 54 6.68 -1.92 -7.75
CA PRO A 54 8.09 -2.20 -7.88
C PRO A 54 8.35 -3.29 -8.93
N LYS A 55 9.20 -3.01 -9.93
CA LYS A 55 9.46 -3.93 -11.05
C LYS A 55 10.05 -5.28 -10.63
N ARG A 56 10.68 -5.34 -9.46
CA ARG A 56 11.33 -6.55 -8.92
C ARG A 56 10.40 -7.45 -8.09
N LEU A 57 9.18 -7.01 -7.81
CA LEU A 57 8.21 -7.78 -7.04
C LEU A 57 7.13 -8.34 -7.96
N SER A 58 6.68 -9.56 -7.70
CA SER A 58 5.45 -10.09 -8.27
C SER A 58 4.23 -9.29 -7.78
N MET A 59 3.09 -9.42 -8.45
CA MET A 59 1.82 -8.83 -8.00
C MET A 59 1.48 -9.28 -6.57
N ARG A 60 1.66 -10.57 -6.26
CA ARG A 60 1.35 -11.12 -4.95
C ARG A 60 2.23 -10.54 -3.84
N GLU A 61 3.53 -10.38 -4.10
CA GLU A 61 4.45 -9.77 -3.14
C GLU A 61 4.15 -8.28 -2.97
N ALA A 62 3.89 -7.55 -4.06
CA ALA A 62 3.55 -6.14 -3.99
C ALA A 62 2.26 -5.89 -3.20
N ALA A 63 1.23 -6.70 -3.39
CA ALA A 63 -0.03 -6.59 -2.66
C ALA A 63 0.09 -6.84 -1.15
N ALA A 64 1.19 -7.42 -0.67
CA ALA A 64 1.38 -7.71 0.77
C ALA A 64 1.98 -6.54 1.57
N LEU A 65 2.40 -5.46 0.89
CA LEU A 65 3.20 -4.39 1.47
C LEU A 65 2.47 -3.09 1.86
N PRO A 66 1.43 -2.60 1.15
CA PRO A 66 1.03 -1.20 1.29
C PRO A 66 0.61 -0.82 2.71
N LEU A 67 -0.39 -1.49 3.30
CA LEU A 67 -0.89 -1.18 4.63
C LEU A 67 0.18 -1.32 5.71
N VAL A 68 0.91 -2.43 5.71
CA VAL A 68 1.92 -2.68 6.75
C VAL A 68 3.09 -1.71 6.63
N GLY A 69 3.52 -1.41 5.41
CA GLY A 69 4.64 -0.50 5.13
C GLY A 69 4.32 0.94 5.51
N ILE A 70 3.15 1.47 5.10
CA ILE A 70 2.75 2.84 5.49
C ILE A 70 2.54 2.93 7.00
N THR A 71 1.98 1.89 7.64
CA THR A 71 1.74 1.89 9.09
C THR A 71 3.06 1.89 9.88
N ALA A 72 4.02 1.06 9.50
CA ALA A 72 5.33 1.03 10.14
C ALA A 72 6.08 2.36 9.94
N TYR A 73 6.12 2.86 8.69
CA TYR A 73 6.75 4.13 8.38
C TYR A 73 6.17 5.28 9.20
N GLU A 74 4.85 5.41 9.21
CA GLU A 74 4.14 6.43 9.98
C GLU A 74 4.36 6.31 11.50
N GLY A 75 4.52 5.08 12.01
CA GLY A 75 4.89 4.81 13.40
C GLY A 75 6.30 5.30 13.74
N LEU A 76 7.29 4.96 12.90
CA LEU A 76 8.69 5.39 13.06
C LEU A 76 8.82 6.92 12.99
N GLN A 77 8.12 7.55 12.05
CA GLN A 77 8.10 9.01 11.90
C GLN A 77 7.53 9.68 13.16
N ARG A 78 6.43 9.17 13.71
CA ARG A 78 5.84 9.70 14.96
C ARG A 78 6.72 9.45 16.19
N ALA A 79 7.49 8.37 16.19
CA ALA A 79 8.48 8.09 17.24
C ALA A 79 9.71 9.02 17.15
N GLY A 80 9.87 9.77 16.06
CA GLY A 80 11.06 10.60 15.84
C GLY A 80 12.32 9.75 15.64
N ALA A 81 12.18 8.57 15.05
CA ALA A 81 13.27 7.63 14.85
C ALA A 81 14.41 8.26 14.02
N SER A 82 15.64 8.14 14.52
CA SER A 82 16.84 8.59 13.84
C SER A 82 17.99 7.60 13.96
N ALA A 83 18.95 7.67 13.04
CA ALA A 83 20.13 6.80 13.06
C ALA A 83 20.86 6.86 14.42
N GLY A 84 21.34 5.70 14.89
CA GLY A 84 22.06 5.57 16.17
C GLY A 84 21.17 5.40 17.40
N GLN A 85 19.85 5.49 17.27
CA GLN A 85 18.92 5.20 18.36
C GLN A 85 18.59 3.70 18.44
N THR A 86 18.29 3.23 19.65
CA THR A 86 17.72 1.90 19.88
C THR A 86 16.21 2.03 20.08
N LEU A 87 15.43 1.28 19.31
CA LEU A 87 13.96 1.30 19.31
C LEU A 87 13.43 -0.08 19.71
N LEU A 88 12.35 -0.11 20.52
CA LEU A 88 11.63 -1.35 20.85
C LEU A 88 10.49 -1.54 19.86
N VAL A 89 10.53 -2.63 19.09
CA VAL A 89 9.44 -3.04 18.19
C VAL A 89 8.68 -4.20 18.82
N HIS A 90 7.44 -3.94 19.24
CA HIS A 90 6.56 -5.00 19.72
C HIS A 90 6.07 -5.87 18.55
N GLY A 91 6.04 -7.19 18.75
CA GLY A 91 5.57 -8.12 17.72
C GLY A 91 6.42 -8.08 16.45
N GLY A 92 7.75 -8.00 16.58
CA GLY A 92 8.69 -7.84 15.46
C GLY A 92 8.61 -8.91 14.36
N THR A 93 7.99 -10.07 14.61
CA THR A 93 7.75 -11.10 13.58
C THR A 93 6.37 -11.00 12.93
N GLY A 94 5.52 -10.07 13.35
CA GLY A 94 4.20 -9.80 12.81
C GLY A 94 4.21 -8.87 11.59
N GLY A 95 3.04 -8.66 10.98
CA GLY A 95 2.90 -7.93 9.73
C GLY A 95 3.51 -6.52 9.72
N VAL A 96 3.24 -5.70 10.73
CA VAL A 96 3.84 -4.34 10.82
C VAL A 96 5.24 -4.40 11.44
N GLY A 97 5.44 -5.24 12.45
CA GLY A 97 6.70 -5.29 13.20
C GLY A 97 7.91 -5.72 12.38
N HIS A 98 7.74 -6.61 11.39
CA HIS A 98 8.88 -7.07 10.58
C HIS A 98 9.34 -6.06 9.52
N VAL A 99 8.53 -5.03 9.23
CA VAL A 99 8.86 -3.95 8.27
C VAL A 99 9.24 -2.63 8.94
N ALA A 100 9.12 -2.52 10.26
CA ALA A 100 9.55 -1.38 11.07
C ALA A 100 11.04 -1.47 11.41
#